data_AF-A0A382AX12-F1
#
_entry.id   AF-A0A382AX12-F1
#
_cell.length_a   1.000
_cell.length_b   1.000
_cell.length_c   1.000
_cell.angle_alpha   90.00
_cell.angle_beta   90.00
_cell.angle_gamma   90.00
#
_symmetry.space_group_name_H-M   'P 1'
#
loop_
_entity.id
_entity.type
_entity.pdbx_description
1 polymer ?
#
loop_
_entity_poly.entity_id
_entity_poly.type
_entity_poly.pdbx_seq_one_letter_code
_entity_poly.pdbx_strand_id
1 'polypeptide(L)'
;MKSHRFNRVGLPLLVAVGLAGNLSAADAELISKGRDLFHSKICTTCHQVPGGPPATAGVAMKAPQFEGNFWGTERVVTLGFGGKDAKVKFDEAYFIESVRKPIDKVVKS
;
A
#
# COMPACT_ATOMS: atom_id res chain seq x y z
N MET A 1 22.51 63.61 18.48
CA MET A 1 22.80 62.17 18.70
C MET A 1 21.78 61.60 19.68
N LYS A 2 20.80 60.83 19.20
CA LYS A 2 19.91 60.01 20.04
C LYS A 2 19.20 58.94 19.19
N SER A 3 19.64 57.70 19.41
CA SER A 3 18.88 56.45 19.52
C SER A 3 17.84 56.00 18.47
N HIS A 4 18.17 54.81 17.92
CA HIS A 4 17.32 53.62 17.72
C HIS A 4 16.19 53.63 16.69
N ARG A 5 16.33 52.74 15.69
CA ARG A 5 15.47 51.54 15.51
C ARG A 5 16.04 50.66 14.38
N PHE A 6 16.78 49.60 14.75
CA PHE A 6 17.02 48.48 13.84
C PHE A 6 15.71 47.68 13.77
N ASN A 7 15.03 47.77 12.63
CA ASN A 7 13.80 47.02 12.42
C ASN A 7 14.18 45.56 12.13
N ARG A 8 14.00 44.71 13.15
CA ARG A 8 14.03 43.26 13.09
C ARG A 8 12.82 42.77 12.29
N VAL A 9 12.93 42.78 10.96
CA VAL A 9 12.11 41.93 10.09
C VAL A 9 12.97 40.69 9.86
N GLY A 10 12.86 39.66 10.69
CA GLY A 10 11.66 38.84 10.76
C GLY A 10 11.94 37.63 9.88
N LEU A 11 12.72 36.69 10.42
CA LEU A 11 12.95 35.36 9.88
C LEU A 11 11.70 34.52 10.19
N PRO A 12 10.86 34.20 9.19
CA PRO A 12 10.21 32.90 9.24
C PRO A 12 10.14 32.28 7.83
N LEU A 13 11.24 31.70 7.35
CA LEU A 13 11.17 30.81 6.18
C LEU A 13 11.68 29.39 6.47
N LEU A 14 12.14 29.11 7.70
CA LEU A 14 12.77 27.82 8.03
C LEU A 14 11.83 26.77 8.64
N VAL A 15 10.55 27.06 8.87
CA VAL A 15 9.63 26.09 9.51
C VAL A 15 8.92 25.18 8.49
N ALA A 16 8.75 25.60 7.23
CA ALA A 16 8.00 24.81 6.24
C ALA A 16 8.79 23.62 5.66
N VAL A 17 10.14 23.63 5.74
CA VAL A 17 11.00 22.60 5.12
C VAL A 17 11.12 21.34 5.98
N GLY A 18 10.82 21.41 7.28
CA GLY A 18 10.93 20.28 8.21
C GLY A 18 9.79 19.25 8.15
N LEU A 19 8.62 19.62 7.63
CA LEU A 19 7.46 18.71 7.58
C LEU A 19 7.50 17.73 6.40
N ALA A 20 8.03 18.16 5.25
CA ALA A 20 8.12 17.32 4.05
C ALA A 20 9.15 16.18 4.19
N GLY A 21 10.26 16.42 4.91
CA GLY A 21 11.29 15.40 5.15
C GLY A 21 10.81 14.24 6.05
N ASN A 22 9.91 14.53 7.00
CA ASN A 22 9.37 13.51 7.91
C ASN A 22 8.34 12.59 7.24
N LEU A 23 7.57 13.10 6.27
CA LEU A 23 6.66 12.28 5.46
C LEU A 23 7.44 11.28 4.60
N SER A 24 8.48 11.73 3.89
CA SER A 24 9.31 10.87 3.05
C SER A 24 10.07 9.79 3.83
N ALA A 25 10.57 10.09 5.03
CA ALA A 25 11.26 9.12 5.86
C ALA A 25 10.30 8.11 6.51
N ALA A 26 9.14 8.58 6.99
CA ALA A 26 8.08 7.71 7.50
C ALA A 26 7.55 6.75 6.43
N ASP A 27 7.43 7.21 5.19
CA ASP A 27 7.06 6.37 4.05
C ASP A 27 8.13 5.32 3.75
N ALA A 28 9.42 5.67 3.81
CA ALA A 28 10.51 4.72 3.58
C ALA A 28 10.56 3.61 4.64
N GLU A 29 10.39 3.96 5.92
CA GLU A 29 10.31 2.97 7.01
C GLU A 29 9.07 2.07 6.87
N LEU A 30 7.91 2.67 6.57
CA LEU A 30 6.66 1.92 6.33
C LEU A 30 6.78 0.97 5.13
N ILE A 31 7.37 1.42 4.03
CA ILE A 31 7.64 0.59 2.85
C ILE A 31 8.58 -0.56 3.21
N SER A 32 9.64 -0.27 3.98
CA SER A 32 10.57 -1.30 4.46
C SER A 32 9.85 -2.35 5.29
N LYS A 33 9.03 -1.92 6.26
CA LYS A 33 8.21 -2.81 7.09
C LYS A 33 7.21 -3.62 6.27
N GLY A 34 6.56 -3.00 5.29
CA GLY A 34 5.62 -3.66 4.38
C GLY A 34 6.30 -4.77 3.57
N ARG A 35 7.50 -4.51 3.04
CA ARG A 35 8.32 -5.51 2.35
C ARG A 35 8.68 -6.67 3.28
N ASP A 36 9.15 -6.37 4.49
CA ASP A 36 9.53 -7.40 5.46
C ASP A 36 8.32 -8.28 5.87
N LEU A 37 7.14 -7.69 6.00
CA LEU A 37 5.88 -8.43 6.20
C LEU A 37 5.51 -9.28 4.99
N PHE A 38 5.64 -8.76 3.76
CA PHE A 38 5.31 -9.48 2.53
C PHE A 38 6.15 -10.76 2.37
N HIS A 39 7.44 -10.70 2.74
CA HIS A 39 8.31 -11.87 2.77
C HIS A 39 8.04 -12.80 3.96
N SER A 40 8.01 -12.27 5.19
CA SER A 40 7.89 -13.09 6.40
C SER A 40 6.52 -13.77 6.55
N LYS A 41 5.49 -13.22 5.92
CA LYS A 41 4.15 -13.82 5.84
C LYS A 41 3.92 -14.61 4.55
N ILE A 42 5.00 -14.98 3.86
CA ILE A 42 5.02 -15.88 2.69
C ILE A 42 4.11 -15.44 1.55
N CYS A 43 3.79 -14.14 1.45
CA CYS A 43 2.96 -13.61 0.37
C CYS A 43 3.63 -13.86 -0.98
N THR A 44 4.96 -13.80 -1.04
CA THR A 44 5.79 -14.07 -2.23
C THR A 44 5.68 -15.49 -2.78
N THR A 45 5.15 -16.45 -2.00
CA THR A 45 4.95 -17.82 -2.49
C THR A 45 3.89 -17.86 -3.59
N CYS A 46 2.84 -17.05 -3.44
CA CYS A 46 1.69 -17.03 -4.35
C CYS A 46 1.54 -15.71 -5.12
N HIS A 47 2.00 -14.59 -4.59
CA HIS A 47 1.79 -13.28 -5.19
C HIS A 47 3.08 -12.70 -5.74
N GLN A 48 3.02 -12.25 -6.99
CA GLN A 48 4.07 -11.48 -7.66
C GLN A 48 3.90 -9.98 -7.39
N VAL A 49 5.03 -9.28 -7.38
CA VAL A 49 5.12 -7.83 -7.56
C VAL A 49 6.00 -7.52 -8.79
N PRO A 50 5.83 -6.36 -9.44
CA PRO A 50 6.68 -5.95 -10.57
C PRO A 50 8.17 -6.05 -10.23
N GLY A 51 8.94 -6.73 -11.07
CA GLY A 51 10.39 -6.91 -10.89
C GLY A 51 10.80 -7.90 -9.80
N GLY A 52 9.86 -8.51 -9.08
CA GLY A 52 10.16 -9.58 -8.12
C GLY A 52 10.45 -10.94 -8.78
N PRO A 53 10.90 -11.95 -8.02
CA PRO A 53 11.07 -13.32 -8.51
C PRO A 53 9.71 -13.98 -8.78
N PRO A 54 9.57 -14.87 -9.78
CA PRO A 54 8.31 -15.48 -10.17
C PRO A 54 7.66 -16.33 -9.05
N ALA A 55 6.39 -16.02 -8.72
CA ALA A 55 5.56 -16.79 -7.80
C ALA A 55 4.93 -18.02 -8.50
N THR A 56 5.71 -19.10 -8.70
CA THR A 56 5.29 -20.28 -9.48
C THR A 56 4.04 -20.98 -8.93
N ALA A 57 3.90 -21.09 -7.61
CA ALA A 57 2.69 -21.63 -6.98
C ALA A 57 1.48 -20.73 -7.26
N GLY A 58 1.69 -19.41 -7.27
CA GLY A 58 0.70 -18.42 -7.66
C GLY A 58 0.15 -18.62 -9.06
N VAL A 59 1.03 -18.87 -10.03
CA VAL A 59 0.63 -19.15 -11.43
C VAL A 59 -0.28 -20.36 -11.51
N ALA A 60 0.08 -21.46 -10.84
CA ALA A 60 -0.74 -22.68 -10.81
C ALA A 60 -2.11 -22.45 -10.18
N MET A 61 -2.17 -21.60 -9.14
CA MET A 61 -3.40 -21.28 -8.40
C MET A 61 -4.17 -20.06 -8.96
N LYS A 62 -3.69 -19.46 -10.06
CA LYS A 62 -4.22 -18.20 -10.62
C LYS A 62 -4.34 -17.08 -9.57
N ALA A 63 -3.35 -16.98 -8.68
CA ALA A 63 -3.29 -15.94 -7.68
C ALA A 63 -3.16 -14.56 -8.34
N PRO A 64 -3.83 -13.52 -7.82
CA PRO A 64 -3.71 -12.17 -8.35
C PRO A 64 -2.30 -11.62 -8.16
N GLN A 65 -1.80 -10.92 -9.17
CA GLN A 65 -0.53 -10.22 -9.10
C GLN A 65 -0.73 -8.81 -8.54
N PHE A 66 0.20 -8.35 -7.70
CA PHE A 66 0.19 -7.02 -7.10
C PHE A 66 1.00 -6.05 -7.96
N GLU A 67 0.50 -5.76 -9.16
CA GLU A 67 1.12 -4.88 -10.16
C GLU A 67 1.05 -3.37 -9.82
N GLY A 68 0.52 -3.02 -8.64
CA GLY A 68 0.21 -1.64 -8.25
C GLY A 68 -1.10 -1.12 -8.83
N ASN A 69 -1.42 0.15 -8.56
CA ASN A 69 -2.62 0.87 -9.06
C ASN A 69 -3.97 0.21 -8.78
N PHE A 70 -4.02 -0.64 -7.76
CA PHE A 70 -5.14 -1.54 -7.54
C PHE A 70 -6.02 -1.08 -6.37
N TRP A 71 -5.56 -0.09 -5.61
CA TRP A 71 -6.26 0.48 -4.48
C TRP A 71 -7.40 1.39 -4.94
N GLY A 72 -8.58 1.23 -4.34
CA GLY A 72 -9.78 1.97 -4.69
C GLY A 72 -10.45 1.55 -6.01
N THR A 73 -9.92 0.54 -6.73
CA THR A 73 -10.52 0.05 -7.97
C THR A 73 -11.61 -0.98 -7.71
N GLU A 74 -12.61 -1.07 -8.60
CA GLU A 74 -13.58 -2.17 -8.57
C GLU A 74 -12.95 -3.47 -9.07
N ARG A 75 -13.35 -4.58 -8.46
CA ARG A 75 -12.96 -5.95 -8.81
C ARG A 75 -14.20 -6.82 -8.88
N VAL A 76 -14.22 -7.77 -9.81
CA VAL A 76 -15.20 -8.86 -9.80
C VAL A 76 -14.64 -10.00 -8.96
N VAL A 77 -15.44 -10.47 -7.99
CA VAL A 77 -15.13 -11.58 -7.10
C VAL A 77 -16.21 -12.64 -7.16
N THR A 78 -15.84 -13.90 -7.00
CA THR A 78 -16.77 -15.00 -6.74
C THR A 78 -16.91 -15.18 -5.23
N LEU A 79 -18.15 -15.26 -4.74
CA LEU A 79 -18.45 -15.44 -3.32
C LEU A 79 -18.33 -16.91 -2.92
N GLY A 80 -17.36 -17.25 -2.08
CA GLY A 80 -17.07 -18.63 -1.71
C GLY A 80 -16.59 -19.49 -2.90
N PHE A 81 -16.51 -20.81 -2.67
CA PHE A 81 -16.17 -21.75 -3.73
C PHE A 81 -17.37 -22.02 -4.64
N GLY A 82 -17.32 -21.52 -5.89
CA GLY A 82 -18.36 -21.77 -6.89
C GLY A 82 -19.65 -20.97 -6.70
N GLY A 83 -19.66 -19.94 -5.87
CA GLY A 83 -20.84 -19.09 -5.67
C GLY A 83 -21.04 -18.05 -6.77
N LYS A 84 -21.91 -17.07 -6.49
CA LYS A 84 -22.24 -15.99 -7.44
C LYS A 84 -21.12 -14.95 -7.52
N ASP A 85 -21.04 -14.26 -8.65
CA ASP A 85 -20.15 -13.12 -8.80
C ASP A 85 -20.73 -11.86 -8.12
N ALA A 86 -19.83 -11.01 -7.61
CA ALA A 86 -20.12 -9.72 -7.02
C ALA A 86 -19.03 -8.70 -7.39
N LYS A 87 -19.34 -7.41 -7.28
CA LYS A 87 -18.36 -6.33 -7.38
C LYS A 87 -17.95 -5.86 -5.99
N VAL A 88 -16.66 -5.66 -5.79
CA VAL A 88 -16.09 -5.09 -4.56
C VAL A 88 -15.09 -4.00 -4.92
N LYS A 89 -14.98 -2.98 -4.07
CA LYS A 89 -13.90 -1.99 -4.15
C LYS A 89 -12.70 -2.54 -3.38
N PHE A 90 -11.51 -2.46 -3.96
CA PHE A 90 -10.29 -2.87 -3.26
C PHE A 90 -9.82 -1.75 -2.33
N ASP A 91 -10.45 -1.67 -1.17
CA ASP A 91 -10.09 -0.77 -0.08
C ASP A 91 -9.45 -1.54 1.09
N GLU A 92 -9.16 -0.83 2.18
CA GLU A 92 -8.54 -1.42 3.37
C GLU A 92 -9.41 -2.51 4.00
N ALA A 93 -10.71 -2.29 4.08
CA ALA A 93 -11.63 -3.25 4.67
C ALA A 93 -11.65 -4.56 3.87
N TYR A 94 -11.74 -4.46 2.54
CA TYR A 94 -11.67 -5.61 1.66
C TYR A 94 -10.30 -6.30 1.73
N PHE A 95 -9.20 -5.55 1.75
CA PHE A 95 -7.86 -6.13 1.86
C PHE A 95 -7.71 -6.95 3.16
N ILE A 96 -8.09 -6.38 4.31
CA ILE A 96 -8.03 -7.07 5.60
C ILE A 96 -8.92 -8.32 5.60
N GLU A 97 -10.13 -8.23 5.05
CA GLU A 97 -11.03 -9.38 4.90
C GLU A 97 -10.37 -10.48 4.06
N SER A 98 -9.81 -10.12 2.90
CA SER A 98 -9.19 -11.08 1.96
C SER A 98 -7.99 -11.81 2.56
N VAL A 99 -7.21 -11.15 3.43
CA VAL A 99 -6.09 -11.79 4.13
C VAL A 99 -6.60 -12.73 5.22
N ARG A 100 -7.67 -12.35 5.93
CA ARG A 100 -8.20 -13.14 7.07
C ARG A 100 -9.11 -14.28 6.64
N LYS A 101 -9.80 -14.15 5.51
CA LYS A 101 -10.79 -15.09 4.98
C LYS A 101 -10.63 -15.25 3.46
N PRO A 102 -9.49 -15.79 2.99
CA PRO A 102 -9.09 -15.74 1.58
C PRO A 102 -10.02 -16.47 0.59
N ILE A 103 -10.92 -17.33 1.06
CA ILE A 103 -11.85 -18.09 0.19
C ILE A 103 -13.26 -17.48 0.16
N ASP A 104 -13.59 -16.54 1.05
CA ASP A 104 -14.92 -15.93 1.10
C ASP A 104 -15.21 -15.09 -0.16
N LYS A 105 -14.18 -14.43 -0.70
CA LYS A 105 -14.26 -13.58 -1.90
C LYS A 105 -13.00 -13.75 -2.75
N VAL A 106 -13.11 -14.51 -3.83
CA VAL A 106 -11.97 -14.81 -4.71
C VAL A 106 -12.04 -13.94 -5.95
N VAL A 107 -11.01 -13.13 -6.20
CA VAL A 107 -10.96 -12.28 -7.40
C VAL A 107 -10.88 -13.14 -8.66
N LYS A 108 -11.61 -12.74 -9.70
CA LYS A 108 -11.47 -13.36 -11.02
C LYS A 108 -10.20 -12.84 -11.70
N SER A 109 -9.27 -13.75 -11.95
CA SER A 109 -8.03 -13.55 -12.72
C SER A 109 -8.29 -13.49 -14.22
#